data_AF-A0A0G4L5W9-F1
#
_entry.id   AF-A0A0G4L5W9-F1
#
_cell.length_a   1.000
_cell.length_b   1.000
_cell.length_c   1.000
_cell.angle_alpha   90.00
_cell.angle_beta   90.00
_cell.angle_gamma   90.00
#
_symmetry.space_group_name_H-M   'P 1'
#
loop_
_entity.id
_entity.type
_entity.pdbx_description
1 polymer ?
#
loop_
_entity_poly.entity_id
_entity_poly.type
_entity_poly.pdbx_seq_one_letter_code
_entity_poly.pdbx_strand_id
1 'polypeptide(L)'
;TPIGKGHVSLNLTLRRTFNLFANLRPCRSIAGYKTPYDGVDTVLIRENTEGEYSGIEHVVVDGVVQSIKLITREASERVLRYAFQHAESIGRKKVRVVHKATIMKMSDGLFLNVAREVAKDFPN
;
A
#
# COMPACT_ATOMS: atom_id res chain seq x y z
N THR A 1 -2.44 18.20 2.38
CA THR A 1 -1.20 18.88 1.96
C THR A 1 -1.61 20.03 1.06
N PRO A 2 -1.07 21.25 1.22
CA PRO A 2 -1.38 22.36 0.32
C PRO A 2 -1.04 21.95 -1.11
N ILE A 3 -1.98 22.15 -2.03
CA ILE A 3 -1.76 21.86 -3.45
C ILE A 3 -0.80 22.92 -4.00
N GLY A 4 0.31 22.50 -4.61
CA GLY A 4 1.17 23.37 -5.42
C GLY A 4 2.15 24.30 -4.69
N LYS A 5 2.38 24.17 -3.37
CA LYS A 5 3.39 24.97 -2.65
C LYS A 5 4.35 24.09 -1.84
N GLY A 6 5.53 23.84 -2.41
CA GLY A 6 6.87 23.61 -1.81
C GLY A 6 7.11 22.80 -0.51
N HIS A 7 6.09 22.40 0.24
CA HIS A 7 6.23 21.69 1.49
C HIS A 7 5.90 20.21 1.30
N VAL A 8 6.90 19.38 1.62
CA VAL A 8 6.73 17.92 1.74
C VAL A 8 5.60 17.65 2.75
N SER A 9 4.68 16.76 2.39
CA SER A 9 3.55 16.40 3.27
C SER A 9 4.04 16.03 4.67
N LEU A 10 3.56 16.72 5.72
CA LEU A 10 3.94 16.42 7.11
C LEU A 10 3.71 14.93 7.45
N ASN A 11 2.62 14.37 6.93
CA ASN A 11 2.31 12.95 7.08
C ASN A 11 3.37 12.05 6.42
N LEU A 12 3.90 12.45 5.25
CA LEU A 12 4.96 11.71 4.58
C LEU A 12 6.26 11.77 5.38
N THR A 13 6.60 12.95 5.90
CA THR A 13 7.77 13.14 6.77
C THR A 13 7.69 12.25 8.00
N LEU A 14 6.58 12.30 8.75
CA LEU A 14 6.39 11.46 9.94
C LEU A 14 6.55 9.96 9.64
N ARG A 15 5.98 9.49 8.52
CA ARG A 15 6.06 8.08 8.13
C ARG A 15 7.48 7.64 7.81
N ARG A 16 8.26 8.49 7.15
CA ARG A 16 9.67 8.20 6.84
C ARG A 16 10.53 8.28 8.09
N THR A 17 10.36 9.31 8.91
CA THR A 17 11.14 9.50 10.15
C THR A 17 10.97 8.34 11.13
N PHE A 18 9.75 7.83 11.28
CA PHE A 18 9.46 6.73 12.21
C PHE A 18 9.35 5.36 11.55
N ASN A 19 9.71 5.24 10.26
CA ASN A 19 9.61 4.02 9.46
C ASN A 19 8.23 3.32 9.58
N LEU A 20 7.14 4.10 9.54
CA LEU A 20 5.76 3.63 9.66
C LEU A 20 5.29 3.00 8.34
N PHE A 21 5.77 1.80 8.05
CA PHE A 21 5.68 1.19 6.71
C PHE A 21 4.31 0.61 6.34
N ALA A 22 3.51 0.20 7.33
CA ALA A 22 2.19 -0.37 7.10
C ALA A 22 1.10 0.59 7.60
N ASN A 23 0.15 0.93 6.72
CA ASN A 23 -1.05 1.69 7.07
C ASN A 23 -2.25 0.75 7.14
N LEU A 24 -2.71 0.45 8.35
CA LEU A 24 -3.87 -0.41 8.62
C LEU A 24 -5.17 0.41 8.63
N ARG A 25 -6.17 0.00 7.86
CA ARG A 25 -7.49 0.66 7.78
C ARG A 25 -8.63 -0.35 7.85
N PRO A 26 -9.11 -0.69 9.06
CA PRO A 26 -10.33 -1.46 9.24
C PRO A 26 -11.56 -0.64 8.81
N CYS A 27 -12.45 -1.27 8.05
CA CYS A 27 -13.72 -0.72 7.61
C CYS A 27 -14.83 -1.71 7.98
N ARG A 28 -15.68 -1.33 8.93
CA ARG A 28 -16.79 -2.15 9.42
C ARG A 28 -18.11 -1.38 9.39
N SER A 29 -19.21 -2.07 9.10
CA SER A 29 -20.55 -1.52 9.25
C SER A 29 -20.83 -1.20 10.72
N ILE A 30 -21.38 -0.02 10.98
CA ILE A 30 -21.68 0.45 12.34
C ILE A 30 -23.12 0.09 12.69
N ALA A 31 -23.32 -0.57 13.84
CA ALA A 31 -24.65 -0.87 14.35
C ALA A 31 -25.42 0.43 14.59
N GLY A 32 -26.63 0.53 14.02
CA GLY A 32 -27.47 1.73 14.14
C GLY A 32 -27.19 2.84 13.11
N TYR A 33 -26.21 2.67 12.21
CA TYR A 33 -25.94 3.64 11.14
C TYR A 33 -26.13 3.02 9.75
N LYS A 34 -27.23 3.37 9.08
CA LYS A 34 -27.56 2.79 7.77
C LYS A 34 -26.68 3.41 6.67
N THR A 35 -26.10 2.55 5.85
CA THR A 35 -25.43 2.92 4.60
C THR A 35 -26.03 2.11 3.44
N PRO A 36 -25.69 2.42 2.18
CA PRO A 36 -26.10 1.59 1.04
C PRO A 36 -25.61 0.13 1.09
N TYR A 37 -24.59 -0.17 1.90
CA TYR A 37 -24.00 -1.51 2.01
C TYR A 37 -24.17 -2.05 3.43
N ASP A 38 -24.52 -3.33 3.51
CA ASP A 38 -24.67 -4.07 4.77
C ASP A 38 -23.54 -5.10 4.93
N GLY A 39 -23.20 -5.44 6.18
CA GLY A 39 -22.24 -6.50 6.47
C GLY A 39 -20.79 -6.24 6.03
N VAL A 40 -20.42 -4.98 5.79
CA VAL A 40 -19.04 -4.60 5.47
C VAL A 40 -18.15 -4.93 6.66
N ASP A 41 -17.11 -5.73 6.41
CA ASP A 41 -16.09 -6.09 7.38
C ASP A 41 -14.78 -6.44 6.65
N THR A 42 -13.96 -5.41 6.45
CA THR A 42 -12.73 -5.50 5.66
C THR A 42 -11.59 -4.76 6.34
N VAL A 43 -10.35 -5.15 6.05
CA VAL A 43 -9.16 -4.44 6.51
C VAL A 43 -8.28 -4.19 5.30
N LEU A 44 -7.97 -2.92 5.03
CA LEU A 44 -7.00 -2.54 4.01
C LEU A 44 -5.65 -2.32 4.68
N ILE A 45 -4.64 -3.02 4.19
CA ILE A 45 -3.24 -2.79 4.55
C ILE A 45 -2.56 -2.16 3.35
N ARG A 46 -2.01 -0.97 3.55
CA ARG A 46 -1.37 -0.17 2.51
C ARG A 46 0.12 0.01 2.81
N GLU A 47 0.94 -0.22 1.79
CA GLU A 47 2.36 0.18 1.77
C GLU A 47 2.44 1.72 1.87
N ASN A 48 3.30 2.21 2.75
CA ASN A 48 3.25 3.59 3.23
C ASN A 48 4.57 4.36 3.09
N THR A 49 5.59 3.77 2.45
CA THR A 49 6.93 4.35 2.33
C THR A 49 7.32 4.69 0.89
N GLU A 50 6.82 3.94 -0.10
CA GLU A 50 7.22 4.02 -1.51
C GLU A 50 5.99 4.05 -2.44
N GLY A 51 6.12 3.50 -3.65
CA GLY A 51 5.13 3.56 -4.71
C GLY A 51 5.15 4.90 -5.46
N GLU A 52 3.98 5.37 -5.85
CA GLU A 52 3.77 6.65 -6.53
C GLU A 52 4.06 7.85 -5.61
N TYR A 53 4.18 7.61 -4.30
CA TYR A 53 4.47 8.62 -3.28
C TYR A 53 5.97 8.77 -3.00
N SER A 54 6.83 8.28 -3.90
CA SER A 54 8.29 8.44 -3.82
C SER A 54 8.70 9.92 -3.73
N GLY A 55 7.90 10.81 -4.35
CA GLY A 55 8.18 12.25 -4.45
C GLY A 55 9.28 12.58 -5.45
N ILE A 56 9.62 11.63 -6.33
CA ILE A 56 10.65 11.81 -7.37
C ILE A 56 9.96 12.25 -8.65
N GLU A 57 10.08 13.54 -8.96
CA GLU A 57 9.42 14.17 -10.10
C GLU A 57 10.40 15.08 -10.85
N HIS A 58 10.32 15.10 -12.17
CA HIS A 58 11.17 15.92 -13.03
C HIS A 58 10.36 16.52 -14.17
N VAL A 59 10.71 17.75 -14.58
CA VAL A 59 10.28 18.31 -15.87
C VAL A 59 11.34 17.90 -16.89
N VAL A 60 10.96 17.07 -17.86
CA VAL A 60 11.89 16.54 -18.87
C VAL A 60 12.21 17.61 -19.90
N VAL A 61 11.14 18.27 -20.39
CA VAL A 61 11.15 19.44 -21.26
C VAL A 61 9.91 20.27 -20.92
N ASP A 62 9.81 21.49 -21.45
CA ASP A 62 8.62 22.33 -21.24
C ASP A 62 7.32 21.58 -21.63
N GLY A 63 6.34 21.58 -20.73
CA GLY A 63 5.09 20.84 -20.86
C GLY A 63 5.16 19.31 -20.64
N VAL A 64 6.32 18.72 -20.33
CA VAL A 64 6.48 17.28 -20.10
C VAL A 64 6.99 16.99 -18.69
N VAL A 65 6.17 16.32 -17.87
CA VAL A 65 6.49 15.96 -16.48
C VAL A 65 6.57 14.44 -16.35
N GLN A 66 7.54 13.98 -15.57
CA GLN A 66 7.71 12.58 -15.21
C GLN A 66 7.64 12.43 -13.69
N SER A 67 6.86 11.45 -13.23
CA SER A 67 6.86 10.98 -11.84
C SER A 67 7.34 9.54 -11.80
N ILE A 68 8.27 9.22 -10.89
CA ILE A 68 8.88 7.89 -10.81
C ILE A 68 8.21 7.09 -9.68
N LYS A 69 7.46 6.05 -10.05
CA LYS A 69 7.00 5.02 -9.12
C LYS A 69 8.16 4.12 -8.73
N LEU A 70 8.38 3.94 -7.43
CA LEU A 70 9.44 3.10 -6.90
C LEU A 70 8.85 1.95 -6.09
N ILE A 71 9.23 0.71 -6.42
CA ILE A 71 8.83 -0.50 -5.69
C ILE A 71 10.08 -1.31 -5.42
N THR A 72 10.33 -1.65 -4.16
CA THR A 72 11.48 -2.43 -3.73
C THR A 72 11.03 -3.78 -3.15
N ARG A 73 11.88 -4.79 -3.29
CA ARG A 73 11.61 -6.12 -2.74
C ARG A 73 11.47 -6.08 -1.22
N GLU A 74 12.35 -5.35 -0.53
CA GLU A 74 12.35 -5.23 0.93
C GLU A 74 11.04 -4.61 1.45
N ALA A 75 10.62 -3.48 0.87
CA ALA A 75 9.39 -2.82 1.30
C ALA A 75 8.13 -3.65 0.95
N SER A 76 8.14 -4.33 -0.19
CA SER A 76 7.11 -5.28 -0.56
C SER A 76 7.00 -6.42 0.46
N GLU A 77 8.13 -7.06 0.78
CA GLU A 77 8.15 -8.22 1.67
C GLU A 77 7.65 -7.87 3.08
N ARG A 78 8.13 -6.77 3.68
CA ARG A 78 7.70 -6.37 5.04
C ARG A 78 6.21 -6.09 5.13
N VAL A 79 5.62 -5.42 4.13
CA VAL A 79 4.18 -5.07 4.18
C VAL A 79 3.31 -6.30 3.91
N LEU A 80 3.76 -7.20 3.03
CA LEU A 80 3.08 -8.46 2.75
C LEU A 80 3.13 -9.40 3.96
N ARG A 81 4.30 -9.58 4.59
CA ARG A 81 4.43 -10.36 5.83
C ARG A 81 3.54 -9.80 6.94
N TYR A 82 3.55 -8.48 7.14
CA TYR A 82 2.64 -7.83 8.08
C TYR A 82 1.17 -8.12 7.75
N ALA A 83 0.78 -8.13 6.47
CA ALA A 83 -0.59 -8.43 6.08
C ALA A 83 -1.03 -9.87 6.37
N PHE A 84 -0.16 -10.85 6.11
CA PHE A 84 -0.43 -12.25 6.47
C PHE A 84 -0.48 -12.46 7.99
N GLN A 85 0.52 -11.95 8.72
CA GLN A 85 0.55 -12.03 10.19
C GLN A 85 -0.67 -11.35 10.82
N HIS A 86 -1.06 -10.18 10.31
CA HIS A 86 -2.26 -9.51 10.78
C HIS A 86 -3.50 -10.36 10.52
N ALA A 87 -3.65 -10.91 9.31
CA ALA A 87 -4.77 -11.77 8.96
C ALA A 87 -4.88 -12.99 9.91
N GLU A 88 -3.77 -13.69 10.18
CA GLU A 88 -3.74 -14.78 11.16
C GLU A 88 -4.14 -14.31 12.57
N SER A 89 -3.61 -13.16 13.03
CA SER A 89 -3.89 -12.62 14.36
C SER A 89 -5.36 -12.28 14.61
N ILE A 90 -6.13 -12.02 13.54
CA ILE A 90 -7.57 -11.72 13.61
C ILE A 90 -8.44 -12.84 13.02
N GLY A 91 -7.87 -14.02 12.76
CA GLY A 91 -8.60 -15.20 12.28
C GLY A 91 -9.15 -15.08 10.85
N ARG A 92 -8.54 -14.26 9.99
CA ARG A 92 -8.90 -14.12 8.57
C ARG A 92 -8.13 -15.15 7.73
N LYS A 93 -8.86 -15.94 6.95
CA LYS A 93 -8.32 -17.00 6.08
C LYS A 93 -7.90 -16.52 4.68
N LYS A 94 -7.95 -15.22 4.41
CA LYS A 94 -7.77 -14.70 3.06
C LYS A 94 -7.12 -13.33 3.05
N VAL A 95 -5.96 -13.27 2.43
CA VAL A 95 -5.30 -12.02 2.02
C VAL A 95 -5.49 -11.87 0.51
N ARG A 96 -5.92 -10.68 0.07
CA ARG A 96 -6.05 -10.35 -1.35
C ARG A 96 -5.06 -9.25 -1.71
N VAL A 97 -4.17 -9.56 -2.66
CA VAL A 97 -3.17 -8.63 -3.17
C VAL A 97 -3.74 -7.88 -4.36
N VAL A 98 -3.79 -6.56 -4.27
CA VAL A 98 -4.30 -5.68 -5.34
C VAL A 98 -3.11 -5.10 -6.10
N HIS A 99 -3.13 -5.19 -7.43
CA HIS A 99 -2.04 -4.74 -8.29
C HIS A 99 -2.56 -4.39 -9.70
N LYS A 100 -1.71 -3.75 -10.50
CA LYS A 100 -1.89 -3.49 -11.93
C LYS A 100 -0.70 -3.98 -12.77
N ALA A 101 -0.11 -5.10 -12.37
CA ALA A 101 0.97 -5.80 -13.08
C ALA A 101 0.70 -6.13 -14.57
N THR A 102 -0.55 -6.06 -15.03
CA THR A 102 -0.88 -6.16 -16.47
C THR A 102 -0.29 -5.01 -17.29
N ILE A 103 -0.21 -3.80 -16.71
CA ILE A 103 0.38 -2.61 -17.32
C ILE A 103 1.77 -2.35 -16.72
N MET A 104 1.86 -2.34 -15.41
CA MET A 104 3.11 -2.11 -14.66
C MET A 104 3.87 -3.42 -14.45
N LYS A 105 4.34 -4.01 -15.56
CA LYS A 105 4.90 -5.37 -15.58
C LYS A 105 6.09 -5.57 -14.64
N MET A 106 6.96 -4.56 -14.50
CA MET A 106 8.17 -4.68 -13.66
C MET A 106 7.91 -4.32 -12.21
N SER A 107 7.29 -3.16 -11.94
CA SER A 107 7.07 -2.67 -10.58
C SER A 107 6.01 -3.49 -9.83
N ASP A 108 4.76 -3.49 -10.31
CA ASP A 108 3.70 -4.29 -9.69
C ASP A 108 3.91 -5.80 -9.90
N GLY A 109 4.63 -6.19 -10.96
CA GLY A 109 5.05 -7.58 -11.14
C GLY A 109 6.01 -8.05 -10.06
N LEU A 110 6.98 -7.21 -9.66
CA LEU A 110 7.84 -7.49 -8.51
C LEU A 110 7.01 -7.65 -7.23
N PHE A 111 6.11 -6.70 -6.94
CA PHE A 111 5.24 -6.78 -5.77
C PHE A 111 4.41 -8.07 -5.73
N LEU A 112 3.81 -8.46 -6.86
CA LEU A 112 3.02 -9.69 -6.97
C LEU A 112 3.87 -10.96 -6.82
N ASN A 113 5.10 -10.97 -7.35
CA ASN A 113 6.00 -12.11 -7.20
C ASN A 113 6.43 -12.29 -5.74
N VAL A 114 6.81 -11.21 -5.06
CA VAL A 114 7.12 -11.23 -3.63
C VAL A 114 5.91 -11.70 -2.82
N ALA A 115 4.69 -11.27 -3.17
CA ALA A 115 3.49 -11.75 -2.51
C ALA A 115 3.29 -13.27 -2.62
N ARG A 116 3.56 -13.84 -3.80
CA ARG A 116 3.48 -15.29 -4.00
C ARG A 116 4.57 -16.05 -3.26
N GLU A 117 5.75 -15.47 -3.11
CA GLU A 117 6.83 -16.03 -2.32
C GLU A 117 6.47 -16.03 -0.83
N VAL A 118 6.07 -14.87 -0.29
CA VAL A 118 5.67 -14.73 1.11
C VAL A 118 4.47 -15.62 1.45
N ALA A 119 3.49 -15.75 0.56
CA ALA A 119 2.32 -16.61 0.78
C ALA A 119 2.68 -18.07 1.08
N LYS A 120 3.83 -18.57 0.62
CA LYS A 120 4.28 -19.94 0.91
C LYS A 120 4.63 -20.15 2.39
N ASP A 121 5.01 -19.08 3.08
CA ASP A 121 5.32 -19.11 4.52
C ASP A 121 4.05 -19.08 5.39
N PHE A 122 2.89 -18.81 4.80
CA PHE A 122 1.58 -18.70 5.47
C PHE A 122 0.54 -19.61 4.81
N PRO A 123 0.60 -20.94 5.04
CA PRO A 123 -0.23 -21.92 4.33
C PRO A 123 -1.71 -21.97 4.77
N ASN A 124 -2.08 -21.25 5.83
CA ASN A 124 -3.40 -21.33 6.48
C ASN A 124 -4.44 -20.35 5.92
#